data_AF-A0A6M3KZ88-F1
#
_entry.id   AF-A0A6M3KZ88-F1
#
_cell.length_a   1.000
_cell.length_b   1.000
_cell.length_c   1.000
_cell.angle_alpha   90.00
_cell.angle_beta   90.00
_cell.angle_gamma   90.00
#
_symmetry.space_group_name_H-M   'P 1'
#
loop_
_entity.id
_entity.type
_entity.pdbx_description
1 polymer ?
#
loop_
_entity_poly.entity_id
_entity_poly.type
_entity_poly.pdbx_seq_one_letter_code
_entity_poly.pdbx_strand_id
1 'polypeptide(L)' 'DYLRKYNVPYSKIYDMGYTRTGCMFCMFGVHMEDEPNRFQLMSITHPKLHDYCINKLGCGKVLDYIGVPYE' A
#
# COMPACT_ATOMS: atom_id res chain seq x y z
N ASP A 1 4.84 3.40 -23.61
CA ASP A 1 4.46 3.61 -25.03
C ASP A 1 3.42 2.65 -25.59
N TYR A 2 3.47 1.36 -25.27
CA TYR A 2 2.51 0.36 -25.79
C TYR A 2 1.03 0.75 -25.56
N LEU A 3 0.64 1.08 -24.32
CA LEU A 3 -0.75 1.41 -23.97
C LEU A 3 -1.31 2.56 -24.81
N ARG A 4 -0.50 3.61 -25.03
CA ARG A 4 -0.89 4.79 -25.82
C ARG A 4 -0.97 4.47 -27.31
N LYS A 5 0.00 3.72 -27.85
CA LYS A 5 0.05 3.33 -29.27
C LYS A 5 -1.18 2.55 -29.72
N TYR A 6 -1.72 1.70 -28.85
CA TYR A 6 -2.84 0.81 -29.17
C TYR A 6 -4.15 1.19 -28.48
N ASN A 7 -4.19 2.35 -27.80
CA ASN A 7 -5.34 2.84 -27.05
C ASN A 7 -5.95 1.76 -26.12
N VAL A 8 -5.08 1.02 -25.43
CA VAL A 8 -5.51 -0.07 -24.54
C VAL A 8 -6.13 0.55 -23.29
N PRO A 9 -7.36 0.16 -22.91
CA PRO A 9 -7.96 0.67 -21.69
C PRO A 9 -7.16 0.22 -20.46
N TYR A 10 -6.89 1.16 -19.56
CA TYR A 10 -6.23 0.90 -18.28
C TYR A 10 -6.85 1.76 -17.17
N SER A 11 -6.53 1.44 -15.92
CA SER A 11 -7.07 2.16 -14.77
C SER A 11 -6.42 3.53 -14.61
N LYS A 12 -7.22 4.59 -14.41
CA LYS A 12 -6.72 5.96 -14.19
C LYS A 12 -5.87 6.13 -12.93
N ILE A 13 -5.90 5.17 -12.00
CA ILE A 13 -5.07 5.19 -10.78
C ILE A 13 -3.58 5.27 -11.11
N TYR A 14 -3.16 4.69 -12.23
CA TYR A 14 -1.76 4.73 -12.66
C TYR A 14 -1.32 6.13 -13.10
N ASP A 15 -2.27 6.99 -13.49
CA ASP A 15 -2.01 8.41 -13.79
C ASP A 15 -1.87 9.26 -12.53
N MET A 16 -2.33 8.74 -11.38
CA MET A 16 -2.24 9.42 -10.07
C MET A 16 -0.93 9.11 -9.33
N GLY A 17 0.01 8.39 -9.96
CA GLY A 17 1.31 8.05 -9.40
C GLY A 17 1.36 6.69 -8.67
N TYR A 18 0.25 5.95 -8.59
CA TYR A 18 0.26 4.60 -8.03
C TYR A 18 0.90 3.61 -9.01
N THR A 19 2.06 3.07 -8.67
CA THR A 19 2.77 2.09 -9.52
C THR A 19 2.35 0.65 -9.22
N ARG A 20 1.91 0.35 -8.00
CA ARG A 20 1.37 -0.95 -7.58
C ARG A 20 0.23 -0.77 -6.60
N THR A 21 -0.89 -1.42 -6.88
CA THR A 21 -2.10 -1.40 -6.06
C THR A 21 -2.39 -2.77 -5.46
N GLY A 22 -1.35 -3.47 -5.00
CA GLY A 22 -1.50 -4.80 -4.38
C GLY A 22 -2.53 -4.81 -3.24
N CYS A 23 -2.83 -5.99 -2.70
CA CYS A 23 -3.79 -6.10 -1.59
C CYS A 23 -3.40 -5.15 -0.44
N MET A 24 -4.34 -4.32 0.02
CA MET A 24 -4.07 -3.27 1.01
C MET A 24 -3.44 -3.82 2.31
N PHE A 25 -3.92 -4.98 2.78
CA PHE A 25 -3.44 -5.65 4.00
C PHE A 25 -2.21 -6.55 3.77
N CYS A 26 -1.71 -6.65 2.54
CA CYS A 26 -0.57 -7.52 2.24
C CYS A 26 0.73 -6.85 2.70
N MET A 27 1.48 -7.54 3.55
CA MET A 27 2.77 -7.08 4.06
C MET A 27 3.97 -7.51 3.19
N PHE A 28 3.74 -8.27 2.11
CA PHE A 28 4.84 -8.68 1.25
C PHE A 28 5.48 -7.46 0.59
N GLY A 29 6.80 -7.34 0.82
CA GLY A 29 7.63 -6.28 0.28
C GLY A 29 7.54 -4.94 1.03
N VAL A 30 6.80 -4.84 2.15
CA VAL A 30 6.66 -3.57 2.88
C VAL A 30 8.02 -3.01 3.36
N HIS A 31 8.96 -3.88 3.74
CA HIS A 31 10.32 -3.51 4.15
C HIS A 31 11.21 -3.01 2.99
N MET A 32 10.73 -3.09 1.74
CA MET A 32 11.41 -2.58 0.55
C MET A 32 10.73 -1.33 0.00
N GLU A 33 9.69 -0.82 0.66
CA GLU A 33 9.00 0.40 0.24
C GLU A 33 9.70 1.63 0.78
N ASP A 34 9.71 2.69 -0.02
CA ASP A 34 10.12 4.02 0.43
C ASP A 34 9.09 4.59 1.42
N GLU A 35 9.53 5.49 2.30
CA GLU A 35 8.62 6.23 3.18
C GLU A 35 7.98 7.43 2.46
N PRO A 36 6.67 7.68 2.67
CA PRO A 36 5.75 6.88 3.48
C PRO A 36 5.35 5.57 2.79
N ASN A 37 5.47 4.45 3.51
CA ASN A 37 5.10 3.14 2.98
C ASN A 37 3.57 2.99 2.93
N ARG A 38 3.09 1.87 2.38
CA ARG A 38 1.64 1.66 2.17
C ARG A 38 0.81 1.72 3.46
N PHE A 39 1.33 1.28 4.61
CA PHE A 39 0.57 1.31 5.87
C PHE A 39 0.51 2.73 6.43
N GLN A 40 1.60 3.49 6.34
CA GLN A 40 1.61 4.91 6.69
C GLN A 40 0.68 5.73 5.77
N LEU A 41 0.69 5.46 4.47
CA LEU A 41 -0.28 6.06 3.55
C LEU A 41 -1.72 5.65 3.88
N MET A 42 -1.93 4.42 4.32
CA MET A 42 -3.25 3.93 4.72
C MET A 42 -3.74 4.59 6.03
N SER A 43 -2.85 4.90 6.97
CA SER A 43 -3.20 5.59 8.22
C SER A 43 -3.85 6.95 7.93
N ILE A 44 -3.35 7.65 6.89
CA ILE A 44 -3.86 8.95 6.43
C ILE A 44 -5.12 8.79 5.56
N THR A 45 -5.06 7.93 4.54
CA THR A 45 -6.09 7.87 3.50
C THR A 45 -7.32 7.04 3.90
N HIS A 46 -7.13 6.00 4.71
CA HIS A 46 -8.16 5.04 5.09
C HIS A 46 -7.99 4.57 6.55
N PRO A 47 -8.11 5.47 7.54
CA PRO A 47 -7.78 5.17 8.94
C PRO A 47 -8.54 3.99 9.54
N LYS A 48 -9.79 3.75 9.12
CA LYS A 48 -10.57 2.58 9.57
C LYS A 48 -10.01 1.25 9.07
N LEU A 49 -9.48 1.23 7.84
CA LEU A 49 -8.85 0.04 7.27
C LEU A 49 -7.46 -0.18 7.87
N HIS A 50 -6.75 0.91 8.14
CA HIS A 50 -5.48 0.86 8.87
C HIS A 50 -5.68 0.23 10.25
N ASP A 51 -6.60 0.74 11.07
CA ASP A 51 -6.94 0.16 12.38
C ASP A 51 -7.31 -1.32 12.27
N TYR A 52 -8.11 -1.68 11.27
CA TYR A 52 -8.45 -3.08 11.03
C TYR A 52 -7.20 -3.94 10.76
N CYS A 53 -6.28 -3.49 9.90
CA CYS A 53 -5.05 -4.22 9.61
C CYS A 53 -4.13 -4.31 10.82
N ILE A 54 -3.85 -3.18 11.47
CA ILE A 54 -2.91 -3.09 12.57
C ILE A 54 -3.45 -3.83 13.81
N ASN A 55 -4.70 -3.57 14.21
CA ASN A 55 -5.25 -4.01 15.49
C ASN A 55 -6.12 -5.25 15.41
N LYS A 56 -6.88 -5.47 14.32
CA LYS A 56 -7.78 -6.64 14.20
C LYS A 56 -7.10 -7.83 13.53
N LEU A 57 -6.37 -7.60 12.43
CA LEU A 57 -5.59 -8.65 11.76
C LEU A 57 -4.25 -8.91 12.45
N GLY A 58 -3.78 -7.97 13.29
CA GLY A 58 -2.54 -8.11 14.04
C GLY A 58 -1.28 -7.86 13.21
N CYS A 59 -1.39 -7.16 12.08
CA CYS A 59 -0.24 -6.78 11.25
C CYS A 59 0.77 -5.94 12.02
N GLY A 60 0.31 -5.10 12.97
CA GLY A 60 1.19 -4.25 13.79
C GLY A 60 2.29 -5.04 14.50
N LYS A 61 1.94 -6.18 15.11
CA LYS A 61 2.91 -7.04 15.82
C LYS A 61 4.02 -7.56 14.90
N VAL A 62 3.68 -7.85 13.64
CA VAL A 62 4.67 -8.35 12.69
C VAL A 62 5.51 -7.21 12.16
N LEU A 63 4.91 -6.04 11.91
CA LEU A 63 5.60 -4.83 11.48
C LEU A 63 6.59 -4.34 12.54
N ASP A 64 6.19 -4.36 13.83
CA ASP A 64 7.06 -4.13 14.98
C ASP A 64 8.23 -5.12 15.00
N TYR A 65 7.95 -6.41 14.81
CA TYR A 65 8.96 -7.47 14.82
C TYR A 65 10.02 -7.28 13.71
N ILE A 66 9.62 -6.81 12.53
CA ILE A 66 10.54 -6.56 11.41
C ILE A 66 11.09 -5.12 11.38
N GLY A 67 10.71 -4.26 12.33
CA GLY A 67 11.19 -2.89 12.44
C GLY A 67 10.71 -1.97 11.31
N VAL A 68 9.52 -2.20 10.76
CA VAL A 68 8.94 -1.35 9.70
C VAL A 68 7.90 -0.40 10.31
N PRO A 69 8.03 0.92 10.14
CA PRO A 69 7.05 1.88 10.65
C PRO A 69 5.72 1.72 9.92
N TYR A 70 4.61 1.96 10.60
CA TYR A 70 3.28 1.84 10.00
C TYR A 70 2.31 2.93 10.44
N GLU A 71 2.76 3.86 11.28
CA GLU A 71 1.99 5.03 11.72
C GLU A 71 2.14 6.20 10.73
#